data_AF-A0A319B060-F1
#
_entry.id   AF-A0A319B060-F1
#
_cell.length_a   1.000
_cell.length_b   1.000
_cell.length_c   1.000
_cell.angle_alpha   90.00
_cell.angle_beta   90.00
_cell.angle_gamma   90.00
#
_symmetry.space_group_name_H-M   'P 1'
#
loop_
_entity.id
_entity.type
_entity.pdbx_description
1 polymer ?
#
loop_
_entity_poly.entity_id
_entity_poly.type
_entity_poly.pdbx_seq_one_letter_code
_entity_poly.pdbx_strand_id
1 'polypeptide(L)'
;QLNPSGLLPERIEASPFPEPYSIKVLHVKDAGSQERVYVPIEGAVTQSHVFAPSRVDETQAAGAGARLGQGYFYYCGDVYWEDGSNQLILSLCGF
;
A
#
# COMPACT_ATOMS: atom_id res chain seq x y z
N GLN A 1 1.82 -5.71 2.27
CA GLN A 1 0.58 -6.30 2.82
C GLN A 1 -0.39 -5.20 3.21
N LEU A 2 -1.69 -5.51 3.24
CA LEU A 2 -2.70 -4.58 3.75
C LEU A 2 -2.44 -4.29 5.23
N ASN A 3 -2.52 -3.04 5.64
CA ASN A 3 -2.40 -2.65 7.05
C ASN A 3 -3.73 -2.94 7.78
N PRO A 4 -3.75 -3.79 8.82
CA PRO A 4 -4.96 -4.06 9.59
C PRO A 4 -5.56 -2.83 10.29
N SER A 5 -4.74 -1.81 10.55
CA SER A 5 -5.16 -0.53 11.14
C SER A 5 -5.35 0.58 10.10
N GLY A 6 -5.16 0.26 8.81
CA GLY A 6 -5.28 1.20 7.71
C GLY A 6 -6.72 1.68 7.53
N LEU A 7 -6.88 2.95 7.13
CA LEU A 7 -8.17 3.51 6.77
C LEU A 7 -8.67 2.83 5.49
N LEU A 8 -9.78 2.11 5.61
CA LEU A 8 -10.51 1.50 4.50
C LEU A 8 -11.93 2.07 4.41
N PRO A 9 -12.59 2.00 3.25
CA PRO A 9 -13.97 2.44 3.13
C PRO A 9 -14.90 1.53 3.95
N GLU A 10 -15.87 2.11 4.67
CA GLU A 10 -16.76 1.42 5.63
C GLU A 10 -17.51 0.19 5.06
N ARG A 11 -17.66 0.08 3.74
CA ARG A 11 -18.44 -0.97 3.07
C ARG A 11 -17.58 -2.00 2.32
N ILE A 12 -16.27 -1.97 2.50
CA ILE A 12 -15.34 -2.87 1.80
C ILE A 12 -14.78 -3.84 2.84
N GLU A 13 -15.09 -5.12 2.69
CA GLU A 13 -14.46 -6.16 3.51
C GLU A 13 -12.98 -6.32 3.12
N ALA A 14 -12.17 -6.96 3.97
CA ALA A 14 -10.75 -7.15 3.69
C ALA A 14 -10.47 -8.27 2.65
N SER A 15 -11.43 -9.17 2.42
CA SER A 15 -11.31 -10.31 1.49
C SER A 15 -11.05 -9.99 0.01
N PRO A 16 -11.51 -8.87 -0.59
CA PRO A 16 -11.15 -8.49 -1.95
C PRO A 16 -9.71 -8.01 -2.12
N PHE A 17 -8.96 -7.72 -1.05
CA PHE A 17 -7.62 -7.16 -1.15
C PHE A 17 -6.58 -8.23 -1.54
N PRO A 18 -5.53 -7.85 -2.28
CA PRO A 18 -4.48 -8.78 -2.68
C PRO A 18 -3.69 -9.30 -1.48
N GLU A 19 -3.27 -10.55 -1.57
CA GLU A 19 -2.20 -11.12 -0.74
C GLU A 19 -0.92 -10.25 -0.82
N PRO A 20 0.02 -10.39 0.14
CA PRO A 20 1.28 -9.65 0.09
C PRO A 20 2.00 -9.81 -1.26
N TYR A 21 2.29 -8.68 -1.92
CA TYR A 21 3.00 -8.64 -3.20
C TYR A 21 4.19 -7.66 -3.15
N SER A 22 5.14 -7.83 -4.07
CA SER A 22 6.25 -6.90 -4.27
C SER A 22 5.79 -5.73 -5.12
N ILE A 23 6.31 -4.53 -4.85
CA ILE A 23 5.91 -3.32 -5.57
C ILE A 23 7.12 -2.43 -5.78
N LYS A 24 7.28 -1.90 -6.99
CA LYS A 24 8.21 -0.81 -7.27
C LYS A 24 7.52 0.51 -6.98
N VAL A 25 7.99 1.25 -5.99
CA VAL A 25 7.18 2.31 -5.39
C VAL A 25 7.90 3.62 -5.22
N LEU A 26 7.17 4.71 -5.46
CA LEU A 26 7.48 6.03 -4.95
C LEU A 26 6.76 6.20 -3.60
N HIS A 27 7.54 6.23 -2.53
CA HIS A 27 6.97 6.26 -1.18
C HIS A 27 6.46 7.64 -0.76
N VAL A 28 5.47 7.65 0.14
CA VAL A 28 5.04 8.82 0.90
C VAL A 28 5.72 8.80 2.27
N LYS A 29 6.47 9.85 2.58
CA LYS A 29 7.03 10.07 3.91
C LYS A 29 5.99 10.63 4.88
N ASP A 30 6.20 10.41 6.17
CA ASP A 30 5.44 11.03 7.27
C ASP A 30 3.92 10.73 7.26
N ALA A 31 3.47 9.67 6.57
CA ALA A 31 2.09 9.19 6.68
C ALA A 31 1.85 8.62 8.08
N GLY A 32 0.72 8.98 8.70
CA GLY A 32 0.27 8.44 9.97
C GLY A 32 0.04 6.93 9.92
N SER A 33 0.06 6.26 11.07
CA SER A 33 -0.06 4.78 11.13
C SER A 33 -1.36 4.25 10.50
N GLN A 34 -2.48 4.97 10.64
CA GLN A 34 -3.75 4.62 10.02
C GLN A 34 -3.86 5.06 8.55
N GLU A 35 -3.05 6.05 8.14
CA GLU A 35 -3.01 6.53 6.76
C GLU A 35 -2.22 5.59 5.87
N ARG A 36 -1.34 4.76 6.44
CA ARG A 36 -0.62 3.71 5.71
C ARG A 36 -1.57 2.58 5.37
N VAL A 37 -2.00 2.47 4.12
CA VAL A 37 -2.92 1.40 3.70
C VAL A 37 -2.16 0.13 3.36
N TYR A 38 -0.96 0.27 2.80
CA TYR A 38 -0.10 -0.86 2.46
C TYR A 38 1.27 -0.70 3.13
N VAL A 39 1.65 -1.72 3.92
CA VAL A 39 2.88 -1.75 4.71
C VAL A 39 3.76 -2.94 4.31
N PRO A 40 5.09 -2.86 4.51
CA PRO A 40 5.97 -3.99 4.27
C PRO A 40 5.62 -5.20 5.16
N ILE A 41 5.91 -6.41 4.66
CA ILE A 41 5.90 -7.61 5.51
C ILE A 41 7.16 -7.66 6.38
N GLU A 42 7.16 -8.48 7.41
CA GLU A 42 8.37 -8.74 8.21
C GLU A 42 9.50 -9.26 7.30
N GLY A 43 10.69 -8.67 7.45
CA GLY A 43 11.87 -9.05 6.67
C GLY A 43 11.84 -8.60 5.21
N ALA A 44 10.89 -7.74 4.81
CA ALA A 44 10.86 -7.19 3.47
C ALA A 44 12.16 -6.43 3.13
N VAL A 45 12.62 -6.62 1.89
CA VAL A 45 13.83 -5.98 1.38
C VAL A 45 13.52 -5.26 0.07
N THR A 46 14.13 -4.10 -0.12
CA THR A 46 14.24 -3.46 -1.42
C THR A 46 15.22 -4.27 -2.25
N GLN A 47 14.75 -4.81 -3.37
CA GLN A 47 15.57 -5.53 -4.34
C GLN A 47 15.86 -4.66 -5.56
N SER A 48 17.00 -4.91 -6.19
CA SER A 48 17.44 -4.24 -7.41
C SER A 48 18.28 -5.19 -8.23
N HIS A 49 18.24 -5.06 -9.56
CA HIS A 49 19.16 -5.76 -10.45
C HIS A 49 20.60 -5.22 -10.40
N VAL A 50 20.80 -4.04 -9.79
CA VAL A 50 22.09 -3.32 -9.81
C VAL A 50 22.64 -3.10 -8.40
N PHE A 51 21.78 -3.04 -7.38
CA PHE A 51 22.17 -2.80 -6.00
C PHE A 51 21.89 -4.03 -5.13
N ALA A 52 22.72 -4.24 -4.10
CA ALA A 52 22.49 -5.29 -3.12
C ALA A 52 21.16 -5.07 -2.38
N PRO A 53 20.47 -6.15 -1.94
CA PRO A 53 19.26 -6.03 -1.14
C PRO A 53 19.50 -5.21 0.13
N SER A 54 18.55 -4.36 0.46
CA SER A 54 18.56 -3.57 1.70
C SER A 54 17.18 -3.63 2.36
N ARG A 55 17.10 -3.44 3.68
CA ARG A 55 15.81 -3.44 4.37
C ARG A 55 14.94 -2.30 3.85
N VAL A 56 13.64 -2.56 3.71
CA VAL A 56 12.67 -1.51 3.37
C VAL A 56 12.61 -0.48 4.50
N ASP A 57 12.46 0.80 4.13
CA ASP A 57 12.19 1.85 5.10
C ASP A 57 10.73 1.76 5.57
N GLU A 58 10.53 1.17 6.75
CA GLU A 58 9.21 0.99 7.37
C GLU A 58 8.58 2.30 7.86
N THR A 59 9.32 3.42 7.83
CA THR A 59 8.77 4.73 8.21
C THR A 59 7.92 5.36 7.10
N GLN A 60 8.00 4.83 5.87
CA GLN A 60 7.32 5.38 4.69
C GLN A 60 6.22 4.44 4.18
N ALA A 61 5.28 5.01 3.43
CA ALA A 61 4.11 4.30 2.92
C ALA A 61 4.23 4.02 1.42
N ALA A 62 4.00 2.77 1.02
CA ALA A 62 3.88 2.39 -0.39
C ALA A 62 2.52 2.80 -0.98
N GLY A 63 1.47 2.71 -0.15
CA GLY A 63 0.14 3.22 -0.42
C GLY A 63 -0.39 3.97 0.80
N ALA A 64 -0.99 5.13 0.57
CA ALA A 64 -1.52 5.98 1.62
C ALA A 64 -3.01 6.27 1.39
N GLY A 65 -3.75 6.49 2.46
CA GLY A 65 -5.18 6.75 2.46
C GLY A 65 -5.54 7.84 3.46
N ALA A 66 -6.51 8.66 3.12
CA ALA A 66 -7.05 9.68 4.00
C ALA A 66 -8.55 9.84 3.80
N ARG A 67 -9.25 10.29 4.84
CA ARG A 67 -10.65 10.71 4.71
C ARG A 67 -10.68 12.12 4.11
N LEU A 68 -11.44 12.30 3.03
CA LEU A 68 -11.64 13.58 2.38
C LEU A 68 -13.13 13.88 2.29
N GLY A 69 -13.62 14.76 3.16
CA GLY A 69 -15.04 15.04 3.30
C GLY A 69 -15.84 13.79 3.69
N GLN A 70 -16.80 13.40 2.83
CA GLN A 70 -17.62 12.21 3.00
C GLN A 70 -17.04 10.95 2.34
N GLY A 71 -15.90 11.08 1.67
CA GLY A 71 -15.25 9.99 0.94
C GLY A 71 -13.84 9.70 1.44
N TYR A 72 -13.15 8.89 0.64
CA TYR A 72 -11.78 8.48 0.87
C TYR A 72 -10.92 8.87 -0.32
N PHE A 73 -9.70 9.28 -0.05
CA PHE A 73 -8.67 9.50 -1.06
C PHE A 73 -7.55 8.50 -0.83
N TYR A 74 -7.11 7.84 -1.90
CA TYR A 74 -6.02 6.88 -1.85
C TYR A 74 -4.93 7.25 -2.84
N TYR A 75 -3.69 7.14 -2.38
CA TYR A 75 -2.48 7.23 -3.18
C TYR A 75 -1.89 5.84 -3.36
N CYS A 76 -1.66 5.44 -4.60
CA CYS A 76 -0.89 4.26 -4.96
C CYS A 76 0.46 4.72 -5.52
N GLY A 77 1.56 4.39 -4.84
CA GLY A 77 2.90 4.79 -5.27
C GLY A 77 3.51 3.91 -6.35
N ASP A 78 2.78 2.90 -6.86
CA ASP A 78 3.28 1.99 -7.88
C ASP A 78 3.75 2.76 -9.12
N VAL A 79 5.00 2.57 -9.53
CA VAL A 79 5.59 3.18 -10.73
C VAL A 79 5.75 2.20 -11.89
N TYR A 80 5.36 0.94 -11.72
CA TYR A 80 5.55 -0.13 -12.70
C TYR A 80 4.30 -0.97 -12.98
N TRP A 81 3.17 -0.68 -12.32
CA TRP A 81 1.84 -1.24 -12.61
C TRP A 81 1.81 -2.77 -12.59
N GLU A 82 1.84 -3.34 -11.39
CA GLU A 82 1.78 -4.79 -11.18
C GLU A 82 0.38 -5.28 -10.78
N ASP A 83 0.10 -6.58 -10.99
CA ASP A 83 -1.23 -7.17 -10.74
C ASP A 83 -1.75 -6.94 -9.32
N GLY A 84 -0.87 -6.96 -8.33
CA GLY A 84 -1.25 -6.66 -6.94
C GLY A 84 -1.78 -5.23 -6.76
N SER A 85 -1.18 -4.25 -7.44
CA SER A 85 -1.66 -2.86 -7.41
C SER A 85 -2.99 -2.69 -8.14
N ASN A 86 -3.22 -3.44 -9.21
CA ASN A 86 -4.50 -3.46 -9.91
C ASN A 86 -5.62 -3.97 -9.00
N GLN A 87 -5.37 -5.11 -8.33
CA GLN A 87 -6.30 -5.66 -7.37
C GLN A 87 -6.54 -4.66 -6.23
N LEU A 88 -5.49 -4.10 -5.62
CA LEU A 88 -5.62 -3.10 -4.56
C LEU A 88 -6.51 -1.92 -4.96
N ILE A 89 -6.30 -1.34 -6.15
CA ILE A 89 -7.08 -0.20 -6.65
C ILE A 89 -8.55 -0.61 -6.87
N LEU A 90 -8.80 -1.78 -7.46
CA LEU A 90 -10.15 -2.30 -7.69
C LEU A 90 -10.88 -2.56 -6.36
N SER A 91 -10.21 -3.20 -5.39
CA SER A 91 -10.76 -3.43 -4.05
C SER A 91 -11.13 -2.12 -3.38
N LEU A 92 -10.27 -1.09 -3.47
CA LEU A 92 -10.55 0.25 -2.91
C LEU A 92 -11.72 0.96 -3.60
N CYS A 93 -12.01 0.60 -4.86
CA CYS A 93 -13.18 1.07 -5.61
C CYS A 93 -14.45 0.21 -5.37
N GLY A 94 -14.35 -0.86 -4.58
CA GLY A 94 -15.47 -1.76 -4.28
C GLY A 94 -15.72 -2.85 -5.33
N PHE A 95 -14.70 -3.21 -6.11
CA PHE A 95 -14.74 -4.32 -7.09
C PHE A 95 -13.97 -5.55 -6.61
#